data_AF-A0A7L0YAV7-F1
#
_entry.id   AF-A0A7L0YAV7-F1
#
_cell.length_a   1.000
_cell.length_b   1.000
_cell.length_c   1.000
_cell.angle_alpha   90.00
_cell.angle_beta   90.00
_cell.angle_gamma   90.00
#
_symmetry.space_group_name_H-M   'P 1'
#
loop_
_entity.id
_entity.type
_entity.pdbx_description
1 polymer ?
#
loop_
_entity_poly.entity_id
_entity_poly.type
_entity_poly.pdbx_seq_one_letter_code
_entity_poly.pdbx_strand_id
1 'polypeptide(L)'
;EEKLNLDDSQWEDIHVVTGALKMFFRELPEPLFPYCFFEQFVEAIKIQDNATRIKSIRDLVKKLPRPNYDTMKILFEHLQKIAAKESVNLMSTQSLGIVFGPTLLRPEKETGNMAVHMLYQNQIVELMLSEYSKIFG
;
A
#
# COMPACT_ATOMS: atom_id res chain seq x y z
N GLU A 1 27.86 0.90 -11.54
CA GLU A 1 26.85 0.98 -10.46
C GLU A 1 27.57 0.80 -9.15
N GLU A 2 27.55 1.81 -8.27
CA GLU A 2 28.03 1.64 -6.90
C GLU A 2 27.11 0.65 -6.20
N LYS A 3 27.68 -0.41 -5.62
CA LYS A 3 26.91 -1.36 -4.80
C LYS A 3 26.48 -0.64 -3.53
N LEU A 4 25.16 -0.49 -3.34
CA LEU A 4 24.59 0.04 -2.11
C LEU A 4 25.02 -0.85 -0.93
N ASN A 5 25.86 -0.32 -0.04
CA ASN A 5 26.22 -1.00 1.21
C ASN A 5 25.23 -0.60 2.30
N LEU A 6 24.31 -1.50 2.64
CA LEU A 6 23.32 -1.27 3.70
C LEU A 6 23.92 -1.37 5.11
N ASP A 7 25.14 -1.89 5.23
CA ASP A 7 25.88 -1.97 6.50
C ASP A 7 26.70 -0.70 6.80
N ASP A 8 26.60 0.33 5.95
CA ASP A 8 27.22 1.63 6.20
C ASP A 8 26.53 2.35 7.35
N SER A 9 27.33 2.95 8.24
CA SER A 9 26.90 3.80 9.36
C SER A 9 25.85 4.86 8.99
N GLN A 10 25.85 5.36 7.75
CA GLN A 10 24.85 6.32 7.27
C GLN A 10 23.41 5.75 7.23
N TRP A 11 23.25 4.42 7.29
CA TRP A 11 21.97 3.71 7.31
C TRP A 11 21.66 3.07 8.68
N GLU A 12 22.43 3.35 9.72
CA GLU A 12 22.21 2.80 11.07
C GLU A 12 20.79 3.10 11.59
N ASP A 13 20.26 4.28 11.26
CA ASP A 13 18.87 4.59 11.54
C ASP A 13 17.94 3.98 10.46
N ILE A 14 17.26 2.90 10.82
CA ILE A 14 16.25 2.23 10.00
C ILE A 14 15.14 3.18 9.52
N HIS A 15 14.90 4.29 10.22
CA HIS A 15 13.94 5.31 9.79
C HIS A 15 14.37 6.03 8.50
N VAL A 16 15.68 6.12 8.22
CA VAL A 16 16.21 6.64 6.95
C VAL A 16 15.84 5.69 5.82
N VAL A 17 16.09 4.39 5.98
CA VAL A 17 15.79 3.37 4.96
C VAL A 17 14.28 3.29 4.69
N THR A 18 13.45 3.26 5.74
CA THR A 18 11.99 3.26 5.56
C THR A 18 11.49 4.58 4.95
N GLY A 19 12.12 5.71 5.29
CA GLY A 19 11.89 7.01 4.68
C GLY A 19 12.13 7.00 3.17
N ALA A 20 13.29 6.50 2.76
CA ALA A 20 13.69 6.36 1.37
C ALA A 20 12.74 5.44 0.58
N LEU A 21 12.34 4.30 1.14
CA LEU A 21 11.37 3.40 0.52
C LEU A 21 10.02 4.10 0.28
N LYS A 22 9.50 4.82 1.28
CA LYS A 22 8.26 5.58 1.13
C LYS A 22 8.41 6.71 0.11
N MET A 23 9.57 7.36 0.06
CA MET A 23 9.87 8.42 -0.90
C MET A 23 9.89 7.89 -2.33
N PHE A 24 10.54 6.75 -2.57
CA PHE A 24 10.56 6.08 -3.86
C PHE A 24 9.16 5.91 -4.45
N PHE A 25 8.21 5.38 -3.67
CA PHE A 25 6.82 5.21 -4.15
C PHE A 25 6.10 6.55 -4.41
N ARG A 26 6.37 7.58 -3.59
CA ARG A 26 5.79 8.91 -3.80
C ARG A 26 6.32 9.59 -5.06
N GLU A 27 7.58 9.36 -5.41
CA GLU A 27 8.26 9.99 -6.55
C GLU A 27 8.07 9.26 -7.88
N LEU A 28 7.46 8.07 -7.89
CA LEU A 28 7.07 7.41 -9.13
C LEU A 28 6.21 8.35 -9.99
N PRO A 29 6.37 8.40 -11.33
CA PRO A 29 5.54 9.24 -12.21
C PRO A 29 4.04 8.94 -12.06
N GLU A 30 3.71 7.67 -11.88
CA GLU A 30 2.38 7.15 -11.59
C GLU A 30 2.42 6.36 -10.27
N PRO A 31 1.41 6.45 -9.38
CA PRO A 31 1.38 5.70 -8.13
C PRO A 31 1.43 4.19 -8.36
N LEU A 32 1.82 3.45 -7.32
CA LEU A 32 1.85 1.98 -7.39
C LEU A 32 0.46 1.42 -7.73
N PHE A 33 -0.61 2.04 -7.21
CA PHE A 33 -1.98 1.84 -7.67
C PHE A 33 -2.27 2.80 -8.83
N PRO A 34 -2.28 2.34 -10.10
CA PRO A 34 -2.36 3.24 -11.26
C PRO A 34 -3.63 4.11 -11.23
N TYR A 35 -3.57 5.31 -11.79
CA TYR A 35 -4.67 6.28 -11.70
C TYR A 35 -5.98 5.73 -12.26
N CYS A 36 -5.91 4.95 -13.36
CA CYS A 36 -7.06 4.34 -14.00
C CYS A 36 -7.76 3.26 -13.14
N PHE A 37 -7.11 2.77 -12.07
CA PHE A 37 -7.70 1.84 -11.11
C PHE A 37 -8.20 2.51 -9.84
N PHE A 38 -7.82 3.76 -9.55
CA PHE A 38 -8.11 4.42 -8.28
C PHE A 38 -9.61 4.39 -7.93
N GLU A 39 -10.46 4.88 -8.82
CA GLU A 39 -11.92 4.88 -8.61
C GLU A 39 -12.48 3.47 -8.46
N GLN A 40 -11.93 2.48 -9.18
CA GLN A 40 -12.38 1.10 -9.07
C GLN A 40 -12.06 0.50 -7.69
N PHE A 41 -10.89 0.81 -7.13
CA PHE A 41 -10.54 0.42 -5.75
C PHE A 41 -11.42 1.13 -4.71
N VAL A 42 -11.74 2.42 -4.93
CA VAL A 42 -12.65 3.19 -4.07
C VAL A 42 -14.06 2.60 -4.09
N GLU A 43 -14.58 2.24 -5.27
CA GLU A 43 -15.89 1.58 -5.36
C GLU A 43 -15.88 0.19 -4.73
N ALA A 44 -14.78 -0.55 -4.88
CA ALA A 44 -14.62 -1.86 -4.24
C ALA A 44 -14.65 -1.77 -2.70
N ILE A 45 -13.98 -0.79 -2.09
CA ILE A 45 -13.93 -0.67 -0.62
C ILE A 45 -15.29 -0.27 -0.01
N LYS A 46 -16.14 0.42 -0.77
CA LYS A 46 -17.51 0.82 -0.38
C LYS A 46 -18.51 -0.35 -0.32
N ILE A 47 -18.15 -1.52 -0.87
CA ILE A 47 -18.99 -2.71 -0.83
C ILE A 47 -19.21 -3.15 0.62
N GLN A 48 -20.47 -3.30 1.03
CA GLN A 48 -20.85 -3.65 2.41
C GLN A 48 -20.51 -5.11 2.76
N ASP A 49 -20.75 -6.04 1.83
CA ASP A 49 -20.43 -7.45 2.03
C ASP A 49 -18.92 -7.69 1.96
N ASN A 50 -18.35 -8.19 3.06
CA ASN A 50 -16.90 -8.35 3.18
C ASN A 50 -16.32 -9.36 2.16
N ALA A 51 -17.02 -10.46 1.90
CA ALA A 51 -16.55 -11.47 0.95
C ALA A 51 -16.53 -10.93 -0.49
N THR A 52 -17.58 -10.21 -0.88
CA THR A 52 -17.68 -9.54 -2.19
C THR A 52 -16.65 -8.43 -2.33
N ARG A 53 -16.41 -7.65 -1.27
CA ARG A 53 -15.37 -6.63 -1.22
C ARG A 53 -13.98 -7.21 -1.46
N ILE A 54 -13.61 -8.26 -0.71
CA ILE A 54 -12.31 -8.94 -0.87
C ILE A 54 -12.17 -9.50 -2.28
N LYS A 55 -13.22 -10.12 -2.82
CA LYS A 55 -13.22 -10.66 -4.18
C LYS A 55 -13.01 -9.55 -5.22
N SER A 56 -13.71 -8.43 -5.10
CA SER A 56 -13.57 -7.28 -6.00
C SER A 56 -12.15 -6.72 -6.00
N ILE A 57 -11.56 -6.52 -4.81
CA ILE A 57 -10.17 -6.07 -4.66
C ILE A 57 -9.19 -7.07 -5.30
N ARG A 58 -9.37 -8.38 -5.04
CA ARG A 58 -8.55 -9.43 -5.66
C ARG A 58 -8.63 -9.38 -7.19
N ASP A 59 -9.82 -9.23 -7.75
CA ASP A 59 -10.03 -9.19 -9.20
C ASP A 59 -9.40 -7.93 -9.82
N LEU A 60 -9.40 -6.79 -9.12
CA LEU A 60 -8.67 -5.58 -9.54
C LEU A 60 -7.16 -5.78 -9.49
N VAL A 61 -6.64 -6.34 -8.40
CA VAL A 61 -5.21 -6.63 -8.24
C VAL A 61 -4.69 -7.54 -9.36
N LYS A 62 -5.47 -8.56 -9.77
CA LYS A 62 -5.12 -9.46 -10.88
C LYS A 62 -5.07 -8.78 -12.26
N LYS A 63 -5.74 -7.64 -12.42
CA LYS A 63 -5.78 -6.87 -13.67
C LYS A 63 -4.66 -5.82 -13.74
N LEU A 64 -3.92 -5.60 -12.66
CA LEU A 64 -2.83 -4.64 -12.64
C LEU A 64 -1.72 -5.06 -13.62
N PRO A 65 -0.97 -4.09 -14.17
CA PRO A 65 0.26 -4.40 -14.89
C PRO A 65 1.19 -5.24 -14.02
N ARG A 66 1.91 -6.16 -14.66
CA ARG A 66 2.75 -7.14 -13.95
C ARG A 66 3.73 -6.50 -12.96
N PRO A 67 4.43 -5.40 -13.28
CA PRO A 67 5.34 -4.74 -12.32
C PRO A 67 4.62 -4.23 -11.08
N ASN A 68 3.43 -3.64 -11.22
CA ASN A 68 2.63 -3.16 -10.09
C ASN A 68 2.18 -4.33 -9.21
N TYR A 69 1.66 -5.41 -9.80
CA TYR A 69 1.24 -6.60 -9.06
C TYR A 69 2.40 -7.23 -8.28
N ASP A 70 3.53 -7.51 -8.93
CA ASP A 70 4.68 -8.16 -8.29
C ASP A 70 5.25 -7.28 -7.16
N THR A 71 5.34 -5.96 -7.39
CA THR A 71 5.81 -5.00 -6.38
C THR A 71 4.86 -4.93 -5.19
N MET A 72 3.54 -4.85 -5.43
CA MET A 72 2.55 -4.89 -4.36
C MET A 72 2.65 -6.18 -3.56
N LYS A 73 2.76 -7.33 -4.22
CA LYS A 73 2.82 -8.62 -3.54
C LYS A 73 3.97 -8.68 -2.54
N ILE A 74 5.16 -8.23 -2.93
CA ILE A 74 6.35 -8.21 -2.06
C ILE A 74 6.20 -7.18 -0.94
N LEU A 75 5.75 -5.96 -1.27
CA LEU A 75 5.57 -4.90 -0.27
C LEU A 75 4.55 -5.30 0.80
N PHE A 76 3.37 -5.77 0.41
CA PHE A 76 2.33 -6.16 1.37
C PHE A 76 2.75 -7.38 2.20
N GLU A 77 3.50 -8.32 1.63
CA GLU A 77 4.10 -9.43 2.40
C GLU A 77 5.07 -8.93 3.47
N HIS A 78 5.93 -7.96 3.12
CA HIS A 78 6.85 -7.36 4.07
C HIS A 78 6.08 -6.64 5.19
N LEU A 79 5.07 -5.84 4.85
CA LEU A 79 4.26 -5.11 5.81
C LEU A 79 3.45 -6.03 6.74
N GLN A 80 3.02 -7.22 6.28
CA GLN A 80 2.43 -8.22 7.18
C GLN A 80 3.43 -8.68 8.26
N LYS A 81 4.71 -8.83 7.92
CA LYS A 81 5.76 -9.19 8.91
C LYS A 81 5.98 -8.07 9.93
N ILE A 82 5.77 -6.81 9.52
CA ILE A 82 5.80 -5.66 10.44
C ILE A 82 4.58 -5.66 11.37
N ALA A 83 3.37 -5.83 10.83
CA ALA A 83 2.14 -5.89 11.60
C ALA A 83 2.12 -7.06 12.61
N ALA A 84 2.71 -8.20 12.25
CA ALA A 84 2.86 -9.34 13.16
C ALA A 84 3.72 -9.05 14.40
N LYS A 85 4.48 -7.93 14.41
CA LYS A 85 5.31 -7.46 15.52
C LYS A 85 4.74 -6.21 16.20
N GLU A 86 3.44 -5.95 16.06
CA GLU A 86 2.75 -4.78 16.63
C GLU A 86 3.03 -4.58 18.13
N SER A 87 3.16 -5.66 18.92
CA SER A 87 3.47 -5.57 20.35
C SER A 87 4.81 -4.91 20.69
N VAL A 88 5.72 -4.80 19.72
CA VAL A 88 7.05 -4.19 19.88
C VAL A 88 7.16 -2.88 19.11
N ASN A 89 6.71 -2.85 17.85
CA ASN A 89 6.86 -1.68 16.98
C ASN A 89 5.65 -0.74 16.99
N LEU A 90 4.54 -1.13 17.64
CA LEU A 90 3.28 -0.39 17.73
C LEU A 90 2.60 -0.11 16.38
N MET A 91 3.01 -0.81 15.32
CA MET A 91 2.48 -0.65 13.97
C MET A 91 1.40 -1.68 13.66
N SER A 92 0.14 -1.33 13.93
CA SER A 92 -1.03 -2.11 13.51
C SER A 92 -1.28 -2.01 12.00
N THR A 93 -2.14 -2.88 11.44
CA THR A 93 -2.58 -2.76 10.03
C THR A 93 -3.24 -1.42 9.74
N GLN A 94 -3.98 -0.84 10.69
CA GLN A 94 -4.58 0.49 10.58
C GLN A 94 -3.50 1.58 10.47
N SER A 95 -2.51 1.55 11.37
CA SER A 95 -1.43 2.55 11.38
C SER A 95 -0.57 2.48 10.11
N LEU A 96 -0.32 1.26 9.61
CA LEU A 96 0.35 1.03 8.33
C LEU A 96 -0.52 1.51 7.16
N GLY A 97 -1.84 1.31 7.23
CA GLY A 97 -2.81 1.87 6.28
C GLY A 97 -2.74 3.39 6.20
N ILE A 98 -2.63 4.08 7.33
CA ILE A 98 -2.48 5.56 7.38
C ILE A 98 -1.17 6.02 6.72
N VAL A 99 -0.08 5.29 6.93
CA VAL A 99 1.24 5.66 6.34
C VAL A 99 1.28 5.34 4.85
N PHE A 100 0.81 4.16 4.45
CA PHE A 100 0.95 3.66 3.09
C PHE A 100 -0.22 4.03 2.16
N GLY A 101 -1.38 4.39 2.68
CA GLY A 101 -2.53 4.90 1.91
C GLY A 101 -2.12 6.03 0.95
N PRO A 102 -1.69 7.20 1.46
CA PRO A 102 -1.26 8.32 0.61
C PRO A 102 0.09 8.07 -0.09
N THR A 103 0.88 7.08 0.37
CA THR A 103 2.16 6.73 -0.25
C THR A 103 1.97 5.91 -1.53
N LEU A 104 0.97 5.04 -1.56
CA LEU A 104 0.74 4.09 -2.67
C LEU A 104 -0.41 4.51 -3.58
N LEU A 105 -1.34 5.33 -3.08
CA LEU A 105 -2.51 5.82 -3.80
C LEU A 105 -2.53 7.35 -3.76
N ARG A 106 -2.78 7.97 -4.91
CA ARG A 106 -3.08 9.40 -5.00
C ARG A 106 -4.06 9.64 -6.16
N PRO A 107 -5.06 10.52 -6.01
CA PRO A 107 -5.98 10.80 -7.09
C PRO A 107 -5.25 11.57 -8.22
N GLU A 108 -5.60 11.31 -9.48
CA GLU A 108 -4.99 12.01 -10.63
C GLU A 108 -5.36 13.51 -10.64
N LYS A 109 -6.54 13.83 -10.15
CA LYS A 109 -7.05 15.20 -10.01
C LYS A 109 -7.56 15.40 -8.58
N GLU A 110 -7.29 16.57 -8.00
CA GLU A 110 -7.89 16.99 -6.73
C GLU A 110 -9.36 17.40 -6.92
N THR A 111 -10.17 16.47 -7.39
CA THR A 111 -11.62 16.66 -7.54
C THR A 111 -12.33 15.85 -6.49
N GLY A 112 -13.13 16.49 -5.63
CA GLY A 112 -13.86 15.84 -4.55
C GLY A 112 -13.38 16.24 -3.15
N ASN A 113 -13.94 15.59 -2.12
CA ASN A 113 -13.55 15.86 -0.74
C ASN A 113 -12.25 15.10 -0.42
N MET A 114 -11.14 15.83 -0.33
CA MET A 114 -9.81 15.29 -0.06
C MET A 114 -9.75 14.39 1.18
N ALA A 115 -10.50 14.72 2.24
CA ALA A 115 -10.54 13.92 3.45
C ALA A 115 -11.19 12.54 3.24
N VAL A 116 -12.19 12.46 2.35
CA VAL A 116 -12.87 11.21 2.01
C VAL A 116 -11.96 10.31 1.18
N HIS A 117 -11.22 10.88 0.22
CA HIS A 117 -10.24 10.10 -0.56
C HIS A 117 -9.14 9.54 0.34
N MET A 118 -8.61 10.34 1.26
CA MET A 118 -7.61 9.88 2.22
C MET A 118 -8.11 8.71 3.07
N LEU A 119 -9.37 8.77 3.53
CA LEU A 119 -9.99 7.67 4.28
C LEU A 119 -10.04 6.38 3.46
N TYR A 120 -10.48 6.45 2.20
CA TYR A 120 -10.55 5.27 1.34
C TYR A 120 -9.18 4.68 1.02
N GLN A 121 -8.18 5.52 0.76
CA GLN A 121 -6.80 5.07 0.54
C GLN A 121 -6.29 4.23 1.72
N ASN A 122 -6.50 4.73 2.94
CA ASN A 122 -6.10 4.04 4.15
C ASN A 122 -6.81 2.68 4.29
N GLN A 123 -8.13 2.66 4.07
CA GLN A 123 -8.95 1.44 4.15
C GLN A 123 -8.59 0.39 3.08
N ILE A 124 -8.25 0.83 1.86
CA ILE A 124 -7.79 -0.06 0.79
C ILE A 124 -6.50 -0.77 1.23
N VAL A 125 -5.52 -0.02 1.72
CA VAL A 125 -4.25 -0.59 2.19
C VAL A 125 -4.47 -1.50 3.40
N GLU A 126 -5.26 -1.08 4.38
CA GLU A 126 -5.58 -1.90 5.56
C GLU A 126 -6.22 -3.23 5.17
N LEU A 127 -7.21 -3.22 4.26
CA LEU A 127 -7.86 -4.43 3.78
C LEU A 127 -6.88 -5.34 3.05
N MET A 128 -6.04 -4.79 2.17
CA MET A 128 -5.05 -5.56 1.42
C MET A 128 -3.99 -6.19 2.33
N LEU A 129 -3.62 -5.53 3.43
CA LEU A 129 -2.73 -6.08 4.45
C LEU A 129 -3.41 -7.20 5.25
N SER A 130 -4.65 -6.95 5.70
CA SER A 130 -5.38 -7.88 6.57
C SER A 130 -5.80 -9.15 5.83
N GLU A 131 -6.07 -9.02 4.52
CA GLU A 131 -6.57 -10.10 3.67
C GLU A 131 -5.56 -10.53 2.60
N TYR A 132 -4.26 -10.30 2.85
CA TYR A 132 -3.15 -10.59 1.93
C TYR A 132 -3.25 -11.97 1.29
N SER A 133 -3.37 -13.03 2.09
CA SER A 133 -3.42 -14.41 1.58
C SER A 133 -4.64 -14.65 0.70
N LYS A 134 -5.76 -13.97 0.98
CA LYS A 134 -6.92 -14.03 0.10
C LYS A 134 -6.68 -13.22 -1.17
N ILE A 135 -5.97 -12.10 -1.15
CA ILE A 135 -5.84 -11.22 -2.32
C ILE A 135 -4.72 -11.67 -3.27
N PHE A 136 -3.59 -12.13 -2.73
CA PHE A 136 -2.37 -12.48 -3.48
C PHE A 136 -2.06 -13.98 -3.54
N GLY A 137 -2.80 -14.80 -2.78
CA GLY A 137 -2.72 -16.26 -2.80
C GLY A 137 -3.50 -16.93 -3.93
#